data_AF-A0AAN8FDT4-F1
#
_entry.id   AF-A0AAN8FDT4-F1
#
_cell.length_a   1.000
_cell.length_b   1.000
_cell.length_c   1.000
_cell.angle_alpha   90.00
_cell.angle_beta   90.00
_cell.angle_gamma   90.00
#
_symmetry.space_group_name_H-M   'P 1'
#
loop_
_entity.id
_entity.type
_entity.pdbx_description
1 polymer ?
#
loop_
_entity_poly.entity_id
_entity_poly.type
_entity_poly.pdbx_seq_one_letter_code
_entity_poly.pdbx_strand_id
1 'polypeptide(L)' 'MKLIVVLLIVLVGNALSLKKRCMNKIDAERCGRVEIRYAYDSKIGKCTEFVWGGCQRNGNNFRTIHQCVKTCQNSTSY' A
#
# COMPACT_ATOMS: atom_id res chain seq x y z
N MET A 1 -28.00 -13.21 12.49
CA MET A 1 -27.51 -11.83 12.69
C MET A 1 -26.01 -11.75 13.00
N LYS A 2 -25.45 -12.56 13.92
CA LYS A 2 -24.00 -12.53 14.24
C LYS A 2 -23.07 -12.83 13.04
N LEU A 3 -23.41 -13.79 12.17
CA LEU A 3 -22.57 -14.17 11.02
C LEU A 3 -22.46 -13.07 9.95
N ILE A 4 -23.59 -12.46 9.58
CA ILE A 4 -23.64 -11.37 8.59
C ILE A 4 -22.87 -10.16 9.12
N VAL A 5 -23.04 -9.80 10.40
CA VAL A 5 -22.31 -8.69 11.02
C VAL A 5 -20.80 -8.95 11.05
N VAL A 6 -20.36 -10.17 11.39
CA VAL A 6 -18.93 -10.54 11.34
C VAL A 6 -18.37 -10.46 9.92
N LEU A 7 -19.10 -10.96 8.92
CA LEU A 7 -18.71 -10.86 7.51
C LEU A 7 -18.57 -9.39 7.07
N LEU A 8 -19.53 -8.55 7.41
CA LEU A 8 -19.49 -7.12 7.09
C LEU A 8 -18.28 -6.44 7.76
N ILE A 9 -17.99 -6.74 9.03
CA ILE A 9 -16.83 -6.19 9.75
C ILE A 9 -15.51 -6.62 9.07
N VAL A 10 -15.40 -7.88 8.63
CA VAL A 10 -14.20 -8.38 7.93
C VAL A 10 -14.03 -7.72 6.56
N LEU A 11 -15.11 -7.59 5.79
CA LEU A 11 -15.08 -6.93 4.48
C LEU A 11 -14.69 -5.45 4.59
N VAL A 12 -15.31 -4.72 5.52
CA VAL A 12 -15.01 -3.30 5.78
C VAL A 12 -13.59 -3.14 6.33
N GLY A 13 -13.15 -4.02 7.23
CA GLY A 13 -11.79 -3.99 7.80
C GLY A 13 -10.70 -4.18 6.75
N ASN A 14 -10.90 -5.09 5.79
CA ASN A 14 -9.96 -5.30 4.68
C ASN A 14 -9.89 -4.08 3.75
N ALA A 15 -11.04 -3.48 3.41
CA ALA A 15 -11.08 -2.28 2.59
C ALA A 15 -10.38 -1.08 3.28
N LEU A 16 -10.59 -0.90 4.58
CA LEU A 16 -9.89 0.12 5.38
C LEU A 16 -8.37 -0.12 5.43
N SER A 17 -7.96 -1.38 5.57
CA SER A 17 -6.55 -1.80 5.60
C SER A 17 -5.84 -1.53 4.28
N LEU A 18 -6.48 -1.83 3.14
CA LEU A 18 -5.95 -1.54 1.80
C LEU A 18 -5.86 -0.04 1.55
N LYS A 19 -6.91 0.71 1.87
CA LYS A 19 -6.91 2.18 1.75
C LYS A 19 -5.79 2.79 2.60
N LYS A 20 -5.62 2.34 3.84
CA LYS A 20 -4.53 2.81 4.71
C LYS A 20 -3.16 2.45 4.15
N ARG A 21 -2.98 1.23 3.61
CA ARG A 21 -1.72 0.76 3.03
C ARG A 21 -1.22 1.69 1.94
N CYS A 22 -2.04 1.99 0.94
CA CYS A 22 -1.66 2.79 -0.22
C CYS A 22 -1.54 4.29 0.09
N MET A 23 -2.26 4.79 1.10
CA MET A 23 -2.22 6.20 1.50
C MET A 23 -1.14 6.53 2.54
N ASN A 24 -0.38 5.53 3.03
CA ASN A 24 0.74 5.79 3.91
C ASN A 24 1.87 6.51 3.17
N LYS A 25 2.66 7.30 3.91
CA LYS A 25 3.87 7.93 3.39
C LYS A 25 4.85 6.91 2.79
N ILE A 26 5.57 7.30 1.75
CA ILE A 26 6.71 6.56 1.23
C ILE A 26 7.80 6.55 2.31
N ASP A 27 8.25 5.36 2.72
CA ASP A 27 9.25 5.19 3.77
C ASP A 27 10.66 5.05 3.18
N ALA A 28 11.27 6.19 2.83
CA ALA A 28 12.61 6.27 2.22
C ALA A 28 13.77 6.38 3.23
N GLU A 29 13.48 6.17 4.52
CA GLU A 29 14.48 6.31 5.58
C GLU A 29 15.51 5.17 5.53
N ARG A 30 16.75 5.50 5.90
CA ARG A 30 17.89 4.59 5.80
C ARG A 30 17.94 3.65 7.01
N CYS A 31 17.94 2.34 6.74
CA CYS A 31 18.02 1.29 7.76
C CYS A 31 19.11 0.25 7.46
N GLY A 32 20.13 0.63 6.67
CA GLY A 32 21.30 -0.21 6.38
C GLY A 32 21.23 -1.05 5.10
N ARG A 33 20.14 -0.96 4.31
CA ARG A 33 20.07 -1.49 2.95
C ARG A 33 19.80 -0.38 1.95
N VAL A 34 20.07 -0.67 0.68
CA VAL A 34 19.71 0.18 -0.46
C VAL A 34 19.09 -0.76 -1.49
N GLU A 35 17.76 -0.71 -1.61
CA GLU A 35 17.01 -1.54 -2.53
C GLU A 35 15.97 -0.69 -3.25
N ILE A 36 15.83 -0.86 -4.56
CA ILE A 36 14.75 -0.23 -5.32
C ILE A 36 13.45 -0.96 -5.04
N ARG A 37 12.45 -0.21 -4.59
CA ARG A 37 11.08 -0.67 -4.33
C ARG A 37 10.09 0.28 -4.99
N TYR A 38 8.83 -0.09 -4.99
CA TYR A 38 7.74 0.70 -5.55
C TYR A 38 6.75 1.07 -4.46
N ALA A 39 6.20 2.27 -4.51
CA ALA A 39 5.19 2.77 -3.58
C ALA A 39 4.17 3.63 -4.34
N TYR A 40 2.93 3.70 -3.84
CA TYR A 40 1.94 4.61 -4.35
C TYR A 40 2.21 6.03 -3.83
N ASP A 41 2.39 6.97 -4.73
CA ASP A 41 2.46 8.39 -4.42
C ASP A 41 1.06 9.01 -4.62
N SER A 42 0.42 9.33 -3.49
CA SER A 42 -0.91 9.92 -3.46
C SER A 42 -0.95 11.35 -3.98
N LYS A 43 0.19 12.05 -4.08
CA LYS A 43 0.25 13.42 -4.64
C LYS A 43 0.06 13.41 -6.15
N ILE A 44 0.59 12.40 -6.83
CA ILE A 44 0.52 12.25 -8.29
C ILE A 44 -0.44 11.15 -8.75
N GLY A 45 -1.04 10.41 -7.80
CA GLY A 45 -1.99 9.35 -8.07
C GLY A 45 -1.39 8.11 -8.74
N LYS A 46 -0.08 7.88 -8.57
CA LYS A 46 0.67 6.85 -9.32
C LYS A 46 1.64 6.07 -8.46
N CYS A 47 1.87 4.81 -8.83
CA CYS A 47 2.98 4.05 -8.31
C CYS A 47 4.31 4.55 -8.90
N THR A 48 5.28 4.81 -8.04
CA THR A 48 6.63 5.26 -8.39
C THR A 48 7.68 4.39 -7.71
N GLU A 49 8.88 4.33 -8.30
CA GLU A 49 10.03 3.76 -7.63
C GLU A 49 10.55 4.68 -6.51
N PHE A 50 11.18 4.09 -5.49
CA PHE A 50 11.89 4.79 -4.45
C PHE A 50 13.01 3.92 -3.88
N VAL A 51 14.00 4.55 -3.24
CA VAL A 51 15.06 3.85 -2.51
C VAL A 51 14.54 3.47 -1.13
N TRP A 52 14.43 2.18 -0.87
CA TRP A 52 14.05 1.65 0.42
C TRP A 52 15.27 1.29 1.27
N GLY A 53 15.29 1.77 2.51
CA GLY A 53 16.43 1.61 3.40
C GLY A 53 16.53 0.26 4.12
N GLY A 54 15.57 -0.66 3.94
CA GLY A 54 15.61 -2.00 4.54
C GLY A 54 14.73 -2.24 5.77
N CYS A 55 14.03 -1.22 6.28
CA CYS A 55 13.06 -1.35 7.37
C CYS A 55 11.64 -1.09 6.84
N GLN A 56 10.73 -2.06 6.99
CA GLN A 56 9.39 -1.99 6.40
C GLN A 56 8.37 -1.51 7.43
N ARG A 57 8.41 -0.21 7.80
CA ARG A 57 7.52 0.33 8.85
C ARG A 57 6.07 0.51 8.41
N ASN A 58 5.82 0.50 7.10
CA ASN A 58 4.47 0.49 6.56
C ASN A 58 4.39 -0.41 5.31
N GLY A 59 3.15 -0.65 4.85
CA GLY A 59 2.89 -1.53 3.71
C GLY A 59 2.89 -0.85 2.33
N ASN A 60 3.21 0.44 2.24
CA ASN A 60 3.38 1.16 0.97
C ASN A 60 4.78 0.87 0.40
N ASN A 61 5.06 -0.41 0.14
CA ASN A 61 6.36 -0.91 -0.30
C ASN A 61 6.16 -2.23 -1.04
N PHE A 62 6.43 -2.23 -2.34
CA PHE A 62 6.19 -3.32 -3.27
C PHE A 62 7.49 -3.66 -4.00
N ARG A 63 7.69 -4.94 -4.34
CA ARG A 63 8.89 -5.39 -5.06
C ARG A 63 8.83 -5.09 -6.55
N THR A 64 7.63 -4.99 -7.12
CA THR A 64 7.44 -4.69 -8.54
C THR A 64 6.38 -3.61 -8.73
N ILE A 65 6.50 -2.87 -9.84
CA ILE A 65 5.51 -1.88 -10.24
C ILE A 65 4.11 -2.52 -10.37
N HIS A 66 4.03 -3.71 -10.95
CA HIS A 66 2.76 -4.44 -11.13
C HIS A 66 2.06 -4.73 -9.80
N GLN A 67 2.82 -5.13 -8.76
CA GLN A 67 2.25 -5.35 -7.42
C GLN A 67 1.68 -4.06 -6.83
N CYS A 68 2.38 -2.94 -6.99
CA CYS A 68 1.89 -1.65 -6.52
C CYS A 68 0.61 -1.25 -7.25
N VAL A 69 0.63 -1.24 -8.59
CA VAL A 69 -0.51 -0.84 -9.44
C VAL A 69 -1.73 -1.70 -9.12
N LYS A 70 -1.56 -3.03 -9.09
CA LYS A 70 -2.64 -3.97 -8.78
C LYS A 70 -3.25 -3.74 -7.40
N THR A 71 -2.45 -3.32 -6.43
CA THR A 71 -2.89 -3.12 -5.04
C THR A 71 -3.53 -1.74 -4.83
N CYS A 72 -2.97 -0.70 -5.45
CA CYS A 72 -3.26 0.70 -5.11
C CYS A 72 -3.97 1.51 -6.19
N GLN A 73 -4.08 1.00 -7.42
CA GLN A 73 -4.76 1.68 -8.53
C GLN A 73 -6.00 0.93 -9.05
N ASN A 74 -6.30 -0.27 -8.54
CA ASN A 74 -7.49 -1.05 -8.91
C ASN A 74 -8.75 -0.70 -8.11
N SER A 75 -8.88 0.55 -7.64
CA SER A 75 -10.09 1.02 -6.97
C SER A 75 -10.40 2.43 -7.45
N THR A 76 -11.23 2.52 -8.49
CA THR A 76 -11.91 3.73 -8.99
C THR A 76 -11.02 4.88 -9.46
N SER A 77 -10.84 4.96 -10.79
CA SER A 77 -10.60 6.23 -11.50
C SER A 77 -11.28 6.13 -12.87
N TYR A 78 -12.60 6.28 -12.88
CA TYR A 78 -13.34 6.93 -13.95
C TYR A 78 -14.24 7.97 -13.29
#